data_AF-W5M4I5-F1
#
_entry.id   AF-W5M4I5-F1
#
_cell.length_a   1.000
_cell.length_b   1.000
_cell.length_c   1.000
_cell.angle_alpha   90.00
_cell.angle_beta   90.00
_cell.angle_gamma   90.00
#
_symmetry.space_group_name_H-M   'P 1'
#
loop_
_entity.id
_entity.type
_entity.pdbx_description
1 polymer ?
#
loop_
_entity_poly.entity_id
_entity_poly.type
_entity_poly.pdbx_seq_one_letter_code
_entity_poly.pdbx_strand_id
1 'polypeptide(L)'
;MALMNGNEETLSDTSCSRPAAVQAIIGESGSSPTIAVLAAVGPFHIPVISHFATCACLSNRRRFPSFFRTIPSDYYQSRALAQLVKHFGWTWVGTIRVDNDYGHNGMATFVEAAEKE
;
A
#
# COMPACT_ATOMS: atom_id res chain seq x y z
N MET A 1 -8.68 -8.79 19.99
CA MET A 1 -8.53 -9.32 18.63
C MET A 1 -7.25 -10.15 18.64
N ALA A 2 -7.38 -11.44 18.98
CA ALA A 2 -6.26 -12.37 19.08
C ALA A 2 -5.92 -12.88 17.68
N LEU A 3 -4.65 -12.85 17.30
CA LEU A 3 -4.18 -13.50 16.08
C LEU A 3 -4.40 -15.02 16.25
N MET A 4 -5.14 -15.63 15.33
CA MET A 4 -5.36 -17.08 15.26
C MET A 4 -4.06 -17.81 14.91
N ASN A 5 -3.10 -17.84 15.83
CA ASN A 5 -1.87 -18.62 15.67
C ASN A 5 -2.03 -20.09 16.10
N GLY A 6 -3.25 -20.57 16.37
CA GLY A 6 -3.50 -21.98 16.70
C GLY A 6 -2.74 -22.49 17.94
N ASN A 7 -2.13 -21.60 18.72
CA ASN A 7 -1.50 -21.95 19.98
C ASN A 7 -2.61 -21.90 21.04
N GLU A 8 -3.29 -23.04 21.23
CA GLU A 8 -4.05 -23.30 22.45
C GLU A 8 -3.06 -23.40 23.61
N GLU A 9 -2.45 -22.29 24.03
CA GLU A 9 -1.92 -22.24 25.38
C GLU A 9 -3.11 -22.27 26.30
N THR A 10 -3.23 -23.38 27.02
CA THR A 10 -4.06 -23.51 28.21
C THR A 10 -3.93 -22.21 29.00
N LEU A 11 -4.98 -21.39 28.97
CA LEU A 11 -5.05 -20.13 29.70
C LEU A 11 -4.98 -20.50 31.19
N SER A 12 -3.79 -20.46 31.78
CA SER A 12 -3.66 -20.46 33.22
C SER A 12 -4.28 -19.17 33.73
N ASP A 13 -5.05 -19.26 34.81
CA ASP A 13 -5.77 -18.18 35.54
C ASP A 13 -4.88 -17.04 36.08
N THR A 14 -3.73 -16.80 35.48
CA THR A 14 -2.97 -15.56 35.61
C THR A 14 -3.70 -14.47 34.84
N SER A 15 -4.37 -13.58 35.57
CA SER A 15 -4.98 -12.39 34.98
C SER A 15 -3.96 -11.65 34.11
N CYS A 16 -4.26 -11.53 32.81
CA CYS A 16 -3.47 -10.73 31.89
C CYS A 16 -3.50 -9.27 32.36
N SER A 17 -2.50 -8.88 33.14
CA SER A 17 -2.38 -7.55 33.76
C SER A 17 -1.91 -6.49 32.76
N ARG A 18 -1.61 -6.89 31.52
CA ARG A 18 -1.20 -6.00 30.42
C ARG A 18 -2.19 -6.11 29.25
N PRO A 19 -2.64 -4.98 28.69
CA PRO A 19 -3.43 -4.98 27.45
C PRO A 19 -2.66 -5.71 26.33
N ALA A 20 -3.36 -6.50 25.52
CA ALA A 20 -2.77 -7.10 24.33
C ALA A 20 -2.27 -5.99 23.39
N ALA A 21 -0.96 -5.96 23.13
CA ALA A 21 -0.36 -5.04 22.17
C ALA A 21 -0.46 -5.63 20.75
N VAL A 22 -0.74 -4.77 19.76
CA VAL A 22 -0.74 -5.16 18.34
C VAL A 22 0.67 -5.01 17.81
N GLN A 23 1.27 -6.11 17.36
CA GLN A 23 2.68 -6.11 16.92
C GLN A 23 2.84 -5.72 15.45
N ALA A 24 1.85 -6.00 14.62
CA ALA A 24 1.80 -5.63 13.21
C ALA A 24 0.36 -5.74 12.68
N ILE A 25 0.10 -5.10 11.55
CA ILE A 25 -1.16 -5.18 10.81
C ILE A 25 -0.84 -5.71 9.41
N ILE A 26 -1.55 -6.76 8.99
CA ILE A 26 -1.49 -7.25 7.61
C ILE A 26 -2.70 -6.70 6.86
N GLY A 27 -2.47 -6.07 5.71
CA GLY A 27 -3.46 -5.27 5.00
C GLY A 27 -3.19 -3.76 5.11
N GLU A 28 -4.12 -2.89 4.73
CA GLU A 28 -5.36 -3.19 3.97
C GLU A 28 -5.03 -3.32 2.46
N SER A 29 -5.95 -3.77 1.61
CA SER A 29 -5.70 -3.99 0.19
C SER A 29 -5.69 -2.71 -0.65
N GLY A 30 -6.59 -1.76 -0.40
CA GLY A 30 -6.68 -0.49 -1.10
C GLY A 30 -5.63 0.54 -0.62
N SER A 31 -5.13 1.35 -1.55
CA SER A 31 -4.11 2.36 -1.21
C SER A 31 -4.65 3.49 -0.33
N SER A 32 -5.80 4.08 -0.66
CA SER A 32 -6.42 5.17 0.12
C SER A 32 -6.80 4.75 1.56
N PRO A 33 -7.56 3.67 1.78
CA PRO A 33 -7.80 3.15 3.13
C PRO A 33 -6.52 2.77 3.88
N THR A 34 -5.50 2.20 3.22
CA THR A 34 -4.20 1.95 3.85
C THR A 34 -3.53 3.24 4.34
N ILE A 35 -3.60 4.33 3.57
CA ILE A 35 -3.12 5.66 4.01
C ILE A 35 -3.85 6.13 5.27
N ALA A 36 -5.17 5.93 5.34
CA ALA A 36 -5.96 6.26 6.53
C ALA A 36 -5.57 5.42 7.75
N VAL A 37 -5.36 4.10 7.57
CA VAL A 37 -4.85 3.22 8.63
C VAL A 37 -3.49 3.70 9.13
N LEU A 38 -2.56 4.01 8.23
CA LEU A 38 -1.22 4.52 8.58
C LEU A 38 -1.27 5.84 9.33
N ALA A 39 -2.23 6.72 9.02
CA ALA A 39 -2.42 7.96 9.78
C ALA A 39 -2.86 7.68 11.23
N ALA A 40 -3.68 6.65 11.45
CA ALA A 40 -4.14 6.27 12.79
C ALA A 40 -3.07 5.52 13.60
N VAL A 41 -2.35 4.58 12.98
CA VAL A 41 -1.41 3.69 13.70
C VAL A 41 0.04 4.16 13.66
N GLY A 42 0.37 5.11 12.78
CA GLY A 42 1.73 5.64 12.58
C GLY A 42 2.40 6.17 13.85
N PRO A 43 1.73 6.95 14.71
CA PRO A 43 2.30 7.45 15.96
C PRO A 43 2.72 6.34 16.95
N PHE A 44 2.14 5.15 16.83
CA PHE A 44 2.46 3.99 17.66
C PHE A 44 3.56 3.12 17.07
N HIS A 45 4.10 3.51 15.90
CA HIS A 45 5.12 2.76 15.17
C HIS A 45 4.72 1.30 14.87
N ILE A 46 3.41 1.02 14.76
CA ILE A 46 2.92 -0.30 14.39
C ILE A 46 3.21 -0.53 12.90
N PRO A 47 3.96 -1.59 12.53
CA PRO A 47 4.19 -1.96 11.15
C PRO A 47 2.90 -2.36 10.45
N VAL A 48 2.66 -1.80 9.27
CA VAL A 48 1.54 -2.17 8.39
C VAL A 48 2.11 -2.79 7.12
N ILE A 49 1.76 -4.04 6.83
CA ILE A 49 2.27 -4.80 5.69
C ILE A 49 1.11 -5.10 4.75
N SER A 50 0.99 -4.35 3.66
CA SER A 50 -0.06 -4.59 2.67
C SER A 50 0.37 -5.59 1.59
N HIS A 51 -0.56 -6.45 1.18
CA HIS A 51 -0.37 -7.36 0.06
C HIS A 51 -0.84 -6.77 -1.28
N PHE A 52 -1.48 -5.58 -1.29
CA PHE A 52 -2.15 -5.06 -2.50
C PHE A 52 -2.13 -3.52 -2.64
N ALA A 53 -1.73 -2.76 -1.61
CA ALA A 53 -1.64 -1.30 -1.70
C ALA A 53 -0.40 -0.86 -2.50
N THR A 54 -0.59 -0.65 -3.80
CA THR A 54 0.50 -0.47 -4.77
C THR A 54 0.84 0.99 -5.09
N CYS A 55 0.06 1.97 -4.61
CA CYS A 55 0.28 3.39 -4.91
C CYS A 55 1.74 3.78 -4.70
N ALA A 56 2.32 4.50 -5.67
CA ALA A 56 3.68 5.04 -5.55
C ALA A 56 3.82 5.97 -4.34
N CYS A 57 2.75 6.70 -4.00
CA CYS A 57 2.66 7.60 -2.85
C CYS A 57 3.02 6.95 -1.51
N LEU A 58 2.71 5.65 -1.33
CA LEU A 58 3.01 4.91 -0.10
C LEU A 58 4.51 4.60 0.08
N SER A 59 5.32 4.83 -0.94
CA SER A 59 6.78 4.57 -0.90
C SER A 59 7.56 5.68 -0.18
N ASN A 60 6.93 6.81 0.17
CA ASN A 60 7.58 7.90 0.88
C ASN A 60 7.82 7.51 2.36
N ARG A 61 9.05 7.06 2.66
CA ARG A 61 9.47 6.63 4.00
C ARG A 61 9.47 7.73 5.05
N ARG A 62 9.54 9.01 4.65
CA ARG A 62 9.41 10.13 5.59
C ARG A 62 7.97 10.29 6.06
N ARG A 63 6.99 10.04 5.18
CA ARG A 63 5.56 10.14 5.49
C ARG A 63 4.99 8.85 6.08
N PHE A 64 5.47 7.69 5.62
CA PHE A 64 4.99 6.37 6.00
C PHE A 64 6.15 5.48 6.48
N PRO A 65 6.77 5.80 7.63
CA PRO A 65 7.95 5.08 8.11
C PRO A 65 7.67 3.61 8.46
N SER A 66 6.44 3.29 8.92
CA SER A 66 6.03 1.94 9.32
C SER A 66 5.26 1.17 8.24
N PHE A 67 5.18 1.68 7.01
CA PHE A 67 4.50 0.99 5.92
C PHE A 67 5.44 0.05 5.16
N PHE A 68 4.98 -1.16 4.88
CA PHE A 68 5.64 -2.15 4.05
C PHE A 68 4.64 -2.81 3.13
N ARG A 69 5.13 -3.46 2.08
CA ARG A 69 4.29 -4.25 1.18
C ARG A 69 5.06 -5.38 0.53
N THR A 70 4.34 -6.43 0.17
CA THR A 70 4.88 -7.62 -0.52
C THR A 70 4.61 -7.61 -2.03
N ILE A 71 4.20 -6.47 -2.57
CA ILE A 71 3.86 -6.23 -3.98
C ILE A 71 4.65 -5.00 -4.50
N PRO A 72 5.08 -4.97 -5.78
CA PRO A 72 5.76 -3.81 -6.35
C PRO A 72 4.86 -2.57 -6.39
N SER A 73 5.49 -1.42 -6.59
CA SER A 73 4.80 -0.15 -6.76
C SER A 73 4.19 0.01 -8.16
N ASP A 74 3.08 0.74 -8.26
CA ASP A 74 2.54 1.22 -9.53
C ASP A 74 3.51 2.14 -10.28
N TYR A 75 4.53 2.68 -9.61
CA TYR A 75 5.63 3.40 -10.26
C TYR A 75 6.19 2.62 -11.47
N TYR A 76 6.35 1.30 -11.32
CA TYR A 76 6.87 0.46 -12.39
C TYR A 76 5.80 0.16 -13.43
N GLN A 77 4.57 -0.12 -13.02
CA GLN A 77 3.47 -0.45 -13.93
C GLN A 77 3.12 0.74 -14.85
N SER A 78 2.97 1.94 -14.29
CA SER A 78 2.66 3.15 -15.05
C SER A 78 3.72 3.45 -16.10
N ARG A 79 5.01 3.28 -15.77
CA ARG A 79 6.11 3.47 -16.73
C ARG A 79 6.13 2.38 -17.80
N ALA A 80 5.87 1.13 -17.43
CA ALA A 80 5.77 0.04 -18.40
C ALA A 80 4.63 0.26 -19.40
N LEU A 81 3.48 0.78 -18.95
CA LEU A 81 2.37 1.15 -19.84
C LEU A 81 2.77 2.25 -20.84
N ALA A 82 3.49 3.29 -20.40
CA ALA A 82 4.02 4.32 -21.30
C ALA A 82 4.98 3.73 -22.35
N GLN A 83 5.84 2.81 -21.94
CA GLN A 83 6.74 2.11 -22.86
C GLN A 83 5.99 1.26 -23.89
N LEU A 84 4.87 0.64 -23.51
CA LEU A 84 4.02 -0.09 -24.46
C LEU A 84 3.37 0.85 -25.49
N VAL A 85 2.88 2.02 -25.07
CA VAL A 85 2.34 3.04 -25.97
C VAL A 85 3.36 3.42 -27.04
N LYS A 86 4.60 3.70 -26.62
CA LYS A 86 5.72 3.97 -27.52
C LYS A 86 6.04 2.78 -28.42
N HIS A 87 6.14 1.58 -27.86
CA HIS A 87 6.50 0.38 -28.59
C HIS A 87 5.57 0.11 -29.78
N PHE A 88 4.27 0.33 -29.61
CA PHE A 88 3.27 0.15 -30.67
C PHE A 88 3.04 1.39 -31.54
N GLY A 89 3.75 2.50 -31.28
CA GLY A 89 3.64 3.73 -32.07
C GLY A 89 2.30 4.44 -31.94
N TRP A 90 1.59 4.27 -30.82
CA TRP A 90 0.32 4.96 -30.59
C TRP A 90 0.57 6.43 -30.26
N THR A 91 0.05 7.33 -31.09
CA THR A 91 0.22 8.79 -30.94
C THR A 91 -0.96 9.49 -30.29
N TRP A 92 -2.07 8.78 -30.09
CA TRP A 92 -3.27 9.31 -29.45
C TRP A 92 -3.90 8.23 -28.57
N VAL A 93 -3.94 8.47 -27.26
CA VAL A 93 -4.47 7.54 -26.27
C VAL A 93 -5.42 8.28 -25.33
N GLY A 94 -6.51 7.60 -24.93
CA GLY A 94 -7.40 8.05 -23.86
C GLY A 94 -7.15 7.26 -22.59
N THR A 95 -7.25 7.91 -21.44
CA THR A 95 -6.98 7.29 -20.14
C THR A 95 -8.11 7.51 -19.16
N ILE A 96 -8.47 6.48 -18.40
CA ILE A 96 -9.48 6.54 -17.33
C ILE A 96 -8.85 5.96 -16.06
N ARG A 97 -9.19 6.54 -14.91
CA ARG A 97 -8.70 6.10 -13.59
C ARG A 97 -9.82 6.16 -12.56
N VAL A 98 -9.73 5.32 -11.54
CA VAL A 98 -10.58 5.41 -10.35
C VAL A 98 -10.28 6.69 -9.57
N ASP A 99 -11.29 7.29 -8.94
CA ASP A 99 -11.14 8.55 -8.21
C ASP A 99 -10.66 8.36 -6.76
N ASN A 100 -9.39 7.98 -6.61
CA ASN A 100 -8.74 7.77 -5.32
C ASN A 100 -7.20 7.89 -5.44
N ASP A 101 -6.47 7.79 -4.32
CA ASP A 101 -5.00 7.97 -4.31
C ASP A 101 -4.28 7.02 -5.27
N TYR A 102 -4.73 5.77 -5.38
CA TYR A 102 -4.17 4.79 -6.30
C TYR A 102 -4.31 5.27 -7.76
N GLY A 103 -5.54 5.60 -8.17
CA GLY A 103 -5.82 6.02 -9.54
C GLY A 103 -5.16 7.35 -9.90
N HIS A 104 -5.19 8.34 -9.00
CA HIS A 104 -4.58 9.66 -9.22
C HIS A 104 -3.05 9.56 -9.40
N ASN A 105 -2.36 8.87 -8.50
CA ASN A 105 -0.89 8.75 -8.57
C ASN A 105 -0.43 7.85 -9.72
N GLY A 106 -1.15 6.76 -9.99
CA GLY A 106 -0.87 5.88 -11.13
C GLY A 106 -0.99 6.63 -12.46
N MET A 107 -2.07 7.42 -12.61
CA MET A 107 -2.30 8.24 -13.82
C MET A 107 -1.25 9.32 -13.98
N ALA A 108 -0.94 10.07 -12.91
CA ALA A 108 0.09 11.11 -12.96
C ALA A 108 1.45 10.54 -13.38
N THR A 109 1.84 9.39 -12.82
CA THR A 109 3.10 8.71 -13.18
C THR A 109 3.09 8.24 -14.64
N PHE A 110 1.96 7.75 -15.13
CA PHE A 110 1.83 7.31 -16.53
C PHE A 110 1.96 8.49 -17.48
N VAL A 111 1.23 9.59 -17.24
CA VAL A 111 1.28 10.79 -18.10
C VAL A 111 2.69 11.36 -18.14
N GLU A 112 3.35 11.52 -16.99
CA GLU A 112 4.73 11.99 -16.92
C GLU A 112 5.69 11.09 -17.70
N ALA A 113 5.51 9.77 -17.63
CA ALA A 113 6.34 8.82 -18.37
C ALA A 113 6.05 8.88 -19.87
N ALA A 114 4.78 8.92 -20.28
CA ALA A 114 4.37 8.94 -21.68
C ALA A 114 4.83 10.21 -22.42
N GLU A 115 4.92 11.35 -21.74
CA GLU A 115 5.45 12.59 -22.31
C GLU A 115 6.98 12.55 -22.56
N LYS A 116 7.69 11.63 -21.90
CA LYS A 116 9.15 11.48 -21.99
C LYS A 116 9.59 10.37 -22.95
N GLU A 117 8.67 9.50 -23.34
CA GLU A 117 8.90 8.34 -24.19
C GLU A 117 8.82 8.72 -25.67
#